data_AF-A0A951KVI2-F1
#
_entry.id   AF-A0A951KVI2-F1
#
_cell.length_a   1.000
_cell.length_b   1.000
_cell.length_c   1.000
_cell.angle_alpha   90.00
_cell.angle_beta   90.00
_cell.angle_gamma   90.00
#
_symmetry.space_group_name_H-M   'P 1'
#
loop_
_entity.id
_entity.type
_entity.pdbx_description
1 polymer ?
#
loop_
_entity_poly.entity_id
_entity_poly.type
_entity_poly.pdbx_seq_one_letter_code
_entity_poly.pdbx_strand_id
1 'polypeptide(L)'
;MCPTVLGRVQTRWAILIIPAIIWTIVSLISGNPSFIVLIGLYFVIGVALDTAFYPFIIRWQPPWLTFTLAVGEFILVYLAANVLKGIHFSSHWVPVAVYWISWVIAIWTKVVILPLVSLSWIEDAGEFRATDWSVAPEYLPLPVQPFTPELATGGPPPLARKFSAAVIEIPDELRRAPSPSGVFQIPTGPPPT
;
A
#
# COMPACT_ATOMS: atom_id res chain seq x y z
N MET A 1 4.64 -1.55 2.65
CA MET A 1 5.12 -2.95 2.54
C MET A 1 4.07 -3.83 3.19
N CYS A 2 3.73 -4.95 2.54
CA CYS A 2 2.57 -5.77 2.87
C CYS A 2 2.72 -6.47 4.23
N PRO A 3 1.91 -6.15 5.25
CA PRO A 3 1.99 -6.77 6.57
C PRO A 3 1.50 -8.22 6.54
N THR A 4 0.68 -8.59 5.56
CA THR A 4 0.09 -9.92 5.45
C THR A 4 0.89 -10.82 4.50
N VAL A 5 0.78 -12.13 4.72
CA VAL A 5 1.32 -13.15 3.82
C VAL A 5 0.66 -13.08 2.45
N LEU A 6 -0.65 -12.83 2.41
CA LEU A 6 -1.43 -12.74 1.18
C LEU A 6 -0.93 -11.60 0.28
N GLY A 7 -0.76 -10.40 0.83
CA GLY A 7 -0.26 -9.24 0.08
C GLY A 7 1.15 -9.45 -0.45
N ARG A 8 2.03 -10.13 0.30
CA ARG A 8 3.38 -10.49 -0.17
C ARG A 8 3.32 -11.41 -1.39
N VAL A 9 2.52 -12.47 -1.33
CA VAL A 9 2.35 -13.41 -2.45
C VAL A 9 1.71 -12.72 -3.65
N GLN A 10 0.63 -11.96 -3.46
CA GLN A 10 -0.02 -11.22 -4.55
C GLN A 10 0.92 -10.22 -5.22
N THR A 11 1.67 -9.45 -4.43
CA THR A 11 2.68 -8.53 -4.94
C THR A 11 3.76 -9.29 -5.72
N ARG A 12 4.24 -10.44 -5.22
CA ARG A 12 5.26 -11.24 -5.91
C ARG A 12 4.78 -11.78 -7.25
N TRP A 13 3.54 -12.26 -7.31
CA TRP A 13 2.91 -12.64 -8.58
C TRP A 13 2.88 -11.46 -9.54
N ALA A 14 2.33 -10.31 -9.10
CA ALA A 14 2.14 -9.14 -9.94
C ALA A 14 3.47 -8.62 -10.54
N ILE A 15 4.53 -8.55 -9.74
CA ILE A 15 5.83 -8.00 -10.18
C ILE A 15 6.60 -8.96 -11.10
N LEU A 16 6.30 -10.27 -11.06
CA LEU A 16 7.01 -11.28 -11.85
C LEU A 16 6.31 -11.63 -13.17
N ILE A 17 5.07 -11.16 -13.41
CA ILE A 17 4.37 -11.37 -14.69
C ILE A 17 5.21 -10.85 -15.87
N ILE A 18 5.68 -9.60 -15.80
CA ILE A 18 6.43 -8.98 -16.89
C ILE A 18 7.76 -9.73 -17.16
N PRO A 19 8.62 -9.97 -16.15
CA PRO A 19 9.81 -10.81 -16.31
C PRO A 19 9.50 -12.20 -16.87
N ALA A 20 8.44 -12.86 -16.40
CA ALA A 20 8.06 -14.20 -16.86
C ALA A 20 7.70 -14.21 -18.35
N ILE A 21 6.93 -13.22 -18.82
CA ILE A 21 6.61 -13.08 -20.25
C ILE A 21 7.89 -12.87 -21.07
N ILE A 22 8.76 -11.96 -20.65
CA ILE A 22 10.01 -11.66 -21.36
C ILE A 22 10.88 -12.91 -21.48
N TRP A 23 11.14 -13.60 -20.37
CA TRP A 23 12.01 -14.77 -20.39
C TRP A 23 11.38 -15.99 -21.06
N THR A 24 10.05 -16.08 -21.09
CA THR A 24 9.33 -17.07 -21.90
C THR A 24 9.59 -16.82 -23.38
N ILE A 25 9.45 -15.56 -23.85
CA ILE A 25 9.74 -15.20 -25.24
C ILE A 25 11.21 -15.50 -25.59
N VAL A 26 12.16 -15.12 -24.73
CA VAL A 26 13.58 -15.42 -24.94
C VAL A 26 13.84 -16.92 -24.97
N SER A 27 13.18 -17.69 -24.10
CA SER A 27 13.29 -19.15 -24.08
C SER A 27 12.82 -19.78 -25.39
N LEU A 28 11.70 -19.30 -25.94
CA LEU A 28 11.17 -19.75 -27.23
C LEU A 28 12.08 -19.40 -28.40
N ILE A 29 12.60 -18.17 -28.45
CA ILE A 29 13.48 -17.72 -29.54
C ILE A 29 14.83 -18.46 -29.51
N SER A 30 15.40 -18.67 -28.32
CA SER A 30 16.69 -19.33 -28.15
C SER A 30 16.62 -20.86 -28.19
N GLY A 31 15.42 -21.43 -28.11
CA GLY A 31 15.21 -22.88 -27.96
C GLY A 31 15.77 -23.45 -26.63
N ASN A 32 16.13 -22.59 -25.68
CA ASN A 32 16.75 -23.00 -24.43
C ASN A 32 15.75 -22.88 -23.25
N PRO A 33 15.34 -23.99 -22.62
CA PRO A 33 14.40 -23.97 -21.50
C PRO A 33 15.01 -23.36 -20.22
N SER A 34 16.32 -23.13 -20.16
CA SER A 34 17.00 -22.52 -19.01
C SER A 34 16.31 -21.25 -18.50
N PHE A 35 15.92 -20.37 -19.43
CA PHE A 35 15.39 -19.06 -19.07
C PHE A 35 14.06 -19.16 -18.33
N ILE A 36 13.16 -20.05 -18.77
CA ILE A 36 11.88 -20.26 -18.11
C ILE A 36 12.03 -21.02 -16.78
N VAL A 37 12.99 -21.95 -16.70
CA VAL A 37 13.27 -22.66 -15.44
C VAL A 37 13.84 -21.70 -14.39
N LEU A 38 14.73 -20.77 -14.79
CA LEU A 38 15.30 -19.78 -13.87
C LEU A 38 14.24 -18.82 -13.30
N ILE A 39 13.31 -18.35 -14.13
CA ILE A 39 12.24 -17.48 -13.63
C ILE A 39 11.28 -18.25 -12.72
N GLY A 40 10.99 -19.52 -13.04
CA GLY A 40 10.21 -20.41 -12.17
C GLY A 40 10.91 -20.67 -10.83
N LEU A 41 12.21 -20.90 -10.83
CA LEU A 41 13.01 -21.10 -9.63
C LEU A 41 13.02 -19.85 -8.75
N TYR A 42 13.24 -18.68 -9.36
CA TYR A 42 13.16 -17.39 -8.68
C TYR A 42 11.77 -17.18 -8.05
N PHE A 43 10.71 -17.49 -8.79
CA PHE A 43 9.34 -17.39 -8.28
C PHE A 43 9.09 -18.32 -7.08
N VAL A 44 9.43 -19.62 -7.19
CA VAL A 44 9.19 -20.62 -6.14
C VAL A 44 9.97 -20.31 -4.87
N ILE A 45 11.27 -20.02 -4.98
CA ILE A 45 12.11 -19.65 -3.83
C ILE A 45 11.57 -18.39 -3.18
N GLY A 46 11.22 -17.39 -4.00
CA GLY A 46 10.64 -16.15 -3.54
C GLY A 46 9.35 -16.32 -2.74
N VAL A 47 8.41 -17.10 -3.26
CA VAL A 47 7.15 -17.41 -2.57
C VAL A 47 7.40 -18.21 -1.29
N ALA A 48 8.34 -19.16 -1.31
CA ALA A 48 8.70 -19.91 -0.12
C ALA A 48 9.28 -19.00 0.97
N LEU A 49 10.14 -18.04 0.62
CA LEU A 49 10.67 -17.05 1.56
C LEU A 49 9.57 -16.12 2.09
N ASP A 50 8.70 -15.64 1.22
CA ASP A 50 7.60 -14.73 1.58
C ASP A 50 6.55 -15.36 2.51
N THR A 51 6.38 -16.68 2.44
CA THR A 51 5.37 -17.42 3.21
C THR A 51 5.94 -18.09 4.46
N ALA A 52 7.13 -18.70 4.37
CA ALA A 52 7.67 -19.55 5.41
C ALA A 52 8.82 -18.91 6.23
N PHE A 53 9.45 -17.84 5.75
CA PHE A 53 10.62 -17.25 6.41
C PHE A 53 10.40 -15.80 6.85
N TYR A 54 10.04 -14.91 5.92
CA TYR A 54 9.91 -13.48 6.20
C TYR A 54 8.84 -13.12 7.23
N PRO A 55 7.67 -13.79 7.32
CA PRO A 55 6.68 -13.46 8.34
C PRO A 55 7.20 -13.65 9.77
N PHE A 56 8.15 -14.56 9.98
CA PHE A 56 8.69 -14.87 11.30
C PHE A 56 9.83 -13.95 11.73
N ILE A 57 10.58 -13.40 10.76
CA ILE A 57 11.79 -12.63 11.03
C ILE A 57 11.57 -11.13 10.83
N ILE A 58 10.74 -10.75 9.87
CA ILE A 58 10.63 -9.37 9.40
C ILE A 58 9.23 -8.83 9.70
N ARG A 59 9.08 -8.27 10.90
CA ARG A 59 7.83 -7.63 11.34
C ARG A 59 7.55 -6.33 10.59
N TRP A 60 8.59 -5.58 10.26
CA TRP A 60 8.52 -4.36 9.46
C TRP A 60 9.67 -4.32 8.47
N GLN A 61 9.38 -3.96 7.22
CA GLN A 61 10.36 -3.99 6.13
C GLN A 61 10.66 -2.57 5.65
N PRO A 62 11.82 -1.99 6.01
CA PRO A 62 12.24 -0.71 5.46
C PRO A 62 12.56 -0.83 3.96
N PRO A 63 12.52 0.29 3.20
CA PRO A 63 12.87 0.28 1.78
C PRO A 63 14.26 -0.29 1.49
N TRP A 64 15.27 0.02 2.32
CA TRP A 64 16.64 -0.48 2.13
C TRP A 64 16.78 -2.00 2.30
N LEU A 65 15.89 -2.64 3.08
CA LEU A 65 15.95 -4.08 3.30
C LEU A 65 15.62 -4.86 2.02
N THR A 66 14.94 -4.25 1.05
CA THR A 66 14.64 -4.88 -0.24
C THR A 66 15.87 -5.34 -1.00
N PHE A 67 16.93 -4.54 -1.00
CA PHE A 67 18.18 -4.89 -1.67
C PHE A 67 18.90 -6.03 -0.94
N THR A 68 18.99 -5.97 0.38
CA THR A 68 19.60 -7.03 1.19
C THR A 68 18.89 -8.37 1.00
N LEU A 69 17.56 -8.36 0.99
CA LEU A 69 16.77 -9.57 0.73
C LEU A 69 16.94 -10.06 -0.70
N ALA A 70 17.06 -9.16 -1.66
CA ALA A 70 17.35 -9.52 -3.05
C ALA A 70 18.72 -10.20 -3.20
N VAL A 71 19.74 -9.75 -2.46
CA VAL A 71 21.05 -10.42 -2.44
C VAL A 71 20.96 -11.79 -1.78
N GLY A 72 20.25 -11.92 -0.66
CA GLY A 72 20.04 -13.21 -0.01
C GLY A 72 19.28 -14.20 -0.90
N GLU A 73 18.21 -13.75 -1.53
CA GLU A 73 17.42 -14.53 -2.48
C GLU A 73 18.24 -14.90 -3.73
N PHE A 74 19.08 -13.98 -4.24
CA PHE A 74 20.00 -14.26 -5.34
C PHE A 74 20.93 -15.43 -5.00
N ILE A 75 21.52 -15.43 -3.81
CA ILE A 75 22.42 -16.51 -3.38
C ILE A 75 21.69 -17.85 -3.39
N LEU A 76 20.45 -17.89 -2.89
CA LEU A 76 19.64 -19.12 -2.87
C LEU A 76 19.28 -19.59 -4.28
N VAL A 77 18.83 -18.69 -5.16
CA VAL A 77 18.52 -19.00 -6.55
C VAL A 77 19.77 -19.47 -7.31
N TYR A 78 20.91 -18.81 -7.09
CA TYR A 78 22.18 -19.16 -7.73
C TYR A 78 22.69 -20.53 -7.26
N LEU A 79 22.60 -20.82 -5.96
CA LEU A 79 22.93 -22.13 -5.42
C LEU A 79 22.02 -23.22 -6.00
N ALA A 80 20.71 -22.99 -6.02
CA ALA A 80 19.76 -23.94 -6.58
C ALA A 80 19.98 -24.16 -8.10
N ALA A 81 20.28 -23.08 -8.85
CA ALA A 81 20.65 -23.19 -10.26
C ALA A 81 21.96 -23.98 -10.47
N ASN A 82 22.94 -23.82 -9.57
CA ASN A 82 24.17 -24.60 -9.61
C ASN A 82 23.96 -26.09 -9.27
N VAL A 83 23.02 -26.41 -8.37
CA VAL A 83 22.64 -27.80 -8.08
C VAL A 83 21.97 -28.45 -9.29
N LEU A 84 21.21 -27.67 -10.06
CA LEU A 84 20.56 -28.09 -11.31
C LEU A 84 21.50 -28.07 -12.54
N LYS A 85 22.77 -27.72 -12.33
CA LYS A 85 23.77 -27.62 -13.41
C LYS A 85 24.05 -29.00 -13.97
N GLY A 86 23.91 -29.16 -15.29
CA GLY A 86 24.02 -30.44 -15.99
C GLY A 86 22.70 -30.96 -16.58
N ILE A 87 21.55 -30.53 -16.07
CA ILE A 87 20.23 -30.90 -16.63
C ILE A 87 19.74 -29.80 -17.59
N HIS A 88 19.78 -28.55 -17.15
CA HIS A 88 19.27 -27.42 -17.93
C HIS A 88 20.30 -26.34 -18.24
N PHE A 89 21.36 -26.16 -17.43
CA PHE A 89 22.23 -24.98 -17.49
C PHE A 89 23.63 -25.29 -18.01
N SER A 90 24.06 -24.61 -19.07
CA SER A 90 25.41 -24.70 -19.65
C SER A 90 26.34 -23.54 -19.23
N SER A 91 25.78 -22.38 -18.84
CA SER A 91 26.56 -21.17 -18.57
C SER A 91 26.34 -20.60 -17.16
N HIS A 92 27.42 -20.16 -16.53
CA HIS A 92 27.43 -19.58 -15.19
C HIS A 92 26.88 -18.16 -15.11
N TRP A 93 26.96 -17.39 -16.19
CA TRP A 93 26.56 -15.98 -16.18
C TRP A 93 25.06 -15.80 -16.40
N VAL A 94 24.40 -16.77 -17.04
CA VAL A 94 22.97 -16.69 -17.40
C VAL A 94 22.08 -16.56 -16.16
N PRO A 95 22.23 -17.38 -15.09
CA PRO A 95 21.44 -17.21 -13.86
C PRO A 95 21.61 -15.82 -13.23
N VAL A 96 22.83 -15.28 -13.28
CA VAL A 96 23.14 -13.95 -12.72
C VAL A 96 22.42 -12.85 -13.48
N ALA A 97 22.54 -12.85 -14.81
CA ALA A 97 21.89 -11.86 -15.66
C ALA A 97 20.36 -11.95 -15.56
N VAL A 98 19.80 -13.16 -15.67
CA VAL A 98 18.34 -13.39 -15.60
C VAL A 98 17.78 -12.89 -14.28
N TYR A 99 18.45 -13.21 -13.16
CA TYR A 99 17.99 -12.78 -11.85
C TYR A 99 18.00 -11.25 -11.71
N TRP A 100 19.14 -10.60 -11.94
CA TRP A 100 19.26 -9.16 -11.70
C TRP A 100 18.41 -8.33 -12.66
N ILE A 101 18.32 -8.72 -13.94
CA ILE A 101 17.43 -8.05 -14.89
C ILE A 101 15.97 -8.21 -14.45
N SER A 102 15.55 -9.42 -14.09
CA SER A 102 14.19 -9.67 -13.58
C SER A 102 13.91 -8.87 -12.31
N TRP A 103 14.88 -8.78 -11.40
CA TRP A 103 14.75 -8.03 -10.17
C TRP A 103 14.58 -6.53 -10.41
N VAL A 104 15.39 -5.94 -11.30
CA VAL A 104 15.24 -4.52 -11.67
C VAL A 104 13.85 -4.25 -12.25
N ILE A 105 13.39 -5.11 -13.17
CA ILE A 105 12.05 -4.99 -13.77
C ILE A 105 10.97 -5.14 -12.69
N ALA A 106 11.12 -6.08 -11.76
CA ALA A 106 10.17 -6.30 -10.68
C ALA A 106 10.10 -5.11 -9.72
N ILE A 107 11.24 -4.51 -9.35
CA ILE A 107 11.28 -3.29 -8.53
C ILE A 107 10.63 -2.12 -9.27
N TRP A 108 10.94 -1.94 -10.55
CA TRP A 108 10.34 -0.88 -11.35
C TRP A 108 8.83 -1.05 -11.46
N THR A 109 8.36 -2.29 -11.67
CA THR A 109 6.93 -2.64 -11.65
C THR A 109 6.31 -2.29 -10.30
N LYS A 110 6.97 -2.65 -9.20
CA LYS A 110 6.47 -2.39 -7.85
C LYS A 110 6.38 -0.91 -7.49
N VAL A 111 7.37 -0.12 -7.90
CA VAL A 111 7.52 1.29 -7.51
C VAL A 111 6.77 2.24 -8.45
N VAL A 112 6.69 1.90 -9.73
CA VAL A 112 6.11 2.76 -10.77
C VAL A 112 4.76 2.23 -11.23
N ILE A 113 4.70 0.97 -11.67
CA ILE A 113 3.50 0.43 -12.32
C ILE A 113 2.36 0.21 -11.32
N LEU A 114 2.63 -0.45 -10.19
CA LEU A 114 1.56 -0.79 -9.25
C LEU A 114 0.84 0.44 -8.65
N PRO A 115 1.56 1.52 -8.24
CA PRO A 115 0.90 2.75 -7.81
C PRO A 115 0.11 3.49 -8.90
N LEU A 116 0.46 3.29 -10.18
CA LEU A 116 -0.30 3.87 -11.30
C LEU A 116 -1.58 3.09 -11.60
N VAL A 117 -1.57 1.77 -11.39
CA VAL A 117 -2.73 0.90 -11.59
C VAL A 117 -3.73 1.00 -10.43
N SER A 118 -3.22 1.18 -9.20
CA SER A 118 -4.04 1.39 -8.00
C SER A 118 -3.41 2.52 -7.17
N LEU A 119 -4.09 3.66 -7.11
CA LEU A 119 -3.66 4.80 -6.28
C LEU A 119 -3.67 4.45 -4.77
N SER A 120 -4.56 3.52 -4.37
CA SER A 120 -4.64 2.98 -3.02
C SER A 120 -3.62 1.88 -2.74
N TRP A 121 -2.78 1.48 -3.71
CA TRP A 121 -1.83 0.36 -3.56
C TRP A 121 -0.93 0.46 -2.33
N ILE A 122 -0.54 1.69 -1.98
CA ILE A 122 0.27 1.98 -0.79
C ILE A 122 -0.56 1.81 0.50
N GLU A 123 -1.82 2.22 0.47
CA GLU A 123 -2.78 2.20 1.58
C GLU A 123 -3.31 0.79 1.86
N ASP A 124 -3.57 0.01 0.81
CA ASP A 124 -3.93 -1.42 0.87
C ASP A 124 -2.76 -2.33 1.24
N ALA A 125 -1.59 -1.72 1.47
CA ALA A 125 -0.36 -2.40 1.76
C ALA A 125 -0.07 -3.54 0.76
N GLY A 126 -0.29 -3.32 -0.53
CA GLY A 126 0.01 -4.27 -1.60
C GLY A 126 -0.86 -5.52 -1.65
N GLU A 127 -2.06 -5.46 -1.10
CA GLU A 127 -3.14 -6.42 -1.39
C GLU A 127 -4.06 -5.87 -2.49
N PHE A 128 -4.49 -6.73 -3.42
CA PHE A 128 -5.58 -6.38 -4.34
C PHE A 128 -6.90 -6.46 -3.59
N ARG A 129 -7.30 -5.36 -2.96
CA ARG A 129 -8.63 -5.22 -2.35
C ARG A 129 -9.57 -4.55 -3.34
N ALA A 130 -10.84 -4.92 -3.28
CA ALA A 130 -11.88 -4.06 -3.80
C ALA A 130 -11.95 -2.86 -2.84
N THR A 131 -11.10 -1.86 -3.05
CA THR A 131 -11.25 -0.59 -2.38
C THR A 131 -12.45 0.11 -2.96
N ASP A 132 -13.56 0.08 -2.23
CA ASP A 132 -14.48 1.19 -2.32
C ASP A 132 -13.68 2.46 -2.01
N TRP A 133 -13.81 3.45 -2.89
CA TRP A 133 -13.05 4.71 -2.92
C TRP A 133 -13.07 5.50 -1.58
N SER A 134 -13.87 5.06 -0.62
CA SER A 134 -13.87 5.49 0.75
C SER A 134 -14.21 4.27 1.60
N VAL A 135 -13.58 4.10 2.77
CA VAL A 135 -14.22 3.37 3.86
C VAL A 135 -15.60 4.00 4.00
N ALA A 136 -16.66 3.34 3.53
CA ALA A 136 -18.00 3.78 3.86
C ALA A 136 -18.02 3.81 5.38
N PRO A 137 -18.25 4.98 6.03
CA PRO A 137 -18.35 4.98 7.48
C PRO A 137 -19.38 3.92 7.82
N GLU A 138 -19.00 2.94 8.64
CA GLU A 138 -20.00 2.07 9.24
C GLU A 138 -20.95 2.99 9.99
N TYR A 139 -22.08 3.30 9.36
CA TYR A 139 -23.14 4.09 9.96
C TYR A 139 -23.77 3.17 11.01
N LEU A 140 -23.14 3.12 12.18
CA LEU A 140 -23.81 2.68 13.38
C LEU A 140 -24.81 3.78 13.71
N PRO A 141 -26.13 3.52 13.58
CA PRO A 141 -27.12 4.48 14.04
C PRO A 141 -26.94 4.59 15.55
N LEU A 142 -26.21 5.61 15.99
CA LEU A 142 -26.19 5.96 17.39
C LEU A 142 -27.63 6.35 17.73
N PRO A 143 -28.28 5.67 18.69
CA PRO A 143 -29.62 6.05 19.09
C PRO A 143 -29.52 7.48 19.64
N VAL A 144 -30.04 8.43 18.88
CA VAL A 144 -30.25 9.80 19.37
C VAL A 144 -31.36 9.68 20.40
N GLN A 145 -31.00 9.47 21.65
CA GLN A 145 -31.95 9.69 22.74
C GLN A 145 -32.17 11.19 22.81
N PRO A 146 -33.39 11.69 22.51
CA PRO A 146 -33.70 13.07 22.79
C PRO A 146 -33.53 13.25 24.30
N PHE A 147 -32.56 14.09 24.69
CA PHE A 147 -32.47 14.55 26.06
C PHE A 147 -33.82 15.19 26.39
N THR A 148 -34.62 14.51 27.20
CA THR A 148 -35.86 15.07 27.72
C THR A 148 -35.45 15.70 29.04
N PRO A 149 -35.22 17.03 29.10
CA PRO A 149 -34.97 17.66 30.37
C PRO A 149 -36.20 17.38 31.24
N GLU A 150 -36.03 16.62 32.31
CA GLU A 150 -36.95 16.70 33.43
C GLU A 150 -36.95 18.17 33.82
N LEU A 151 -38.10 18.84 33.65
CA LEU A 151 -38.24 20.24 34.00
C LEU A 151 -38.08 20.31 35.51
N ALA A 152 -36.84 20.49 35.97
CA ALA A 152 -36.53 20.67 37.37
C ALA A 152 -37.37 21.85 37.83
N THR A 153 -38.35 21.59 38.70
CA THR A 153 -39.23 22.58 39.32
C THR A 153 -38.48 23.53 40.28
N GLY A 154 -37.15 23.61 40.15
CA GLY A 154 -36.26 24.40 40.98
C GLY A 154 -34.99 24.80 40.24
N GLY A 155 -35.13 25.67 39.24
CA GLY A 155 -34.00 26.40 38.63
C GLY A 155 -32.93 25.55 37.92
N PRO A 156 -32.01 26.18 37.18
CA PRO A 156 -31.00 25.46 36.40
C PRO A 156 -29.95 24.78 37.32
N PRO A 157 -29.60 23.50 37.09
CA PRO A 157 -28.61 22.78 37.87
C PRO A 157 -27.18 23.35 37.70
N PRO A 158 -26.33 23.30 38.74
CA PRO A 158 -25.04 24.01 38.79
C PRO A 158 -24.00 23.53 37.76
N LEU A 159 -24.18 22.36 37.16
CA LEU A 159 -23.24 21.78 36.20
C LEU A 159 -23.47 22.28 34.76
N ALA A 160 -24.68 22.71 34.39
CA ALA A 160 -24.93 23.32 33.08
C ALA A 160 -24.23 24.68 32.94
N ARG A 161 -24.02 25.39 34.05
CA ARG A 161 -23.34 26.69 34.04
C ARG A 161 -21.85 26.58 33.70
N LYS A 162 -21.18 25.47 33.96
CA LYS A 162 -19.72 25.38 33.74
C LYS A 162 -19.32 25.20 32.28
N PHE A 163 -20.15 24.54 31.47
CA PHE A 163 -19.89 24.42 30.02
C PHE A 163 -20.37 25.64 29.23
N SER A 164 -21.34 26.39 29.76
CA SER A 164 -21.79 27.67 29.17
C SER A 164 -21.00 28.89 29.68
N ALA A 165 -20.28 28.77 30.80
CA ALA A 165 -19.48 29.86 31.40
C ALA A 165 -17.97 29.70 31.20
N ALA A 166 -17.52 28.70 30.43
CA ALA A 166 -16.25 28.87 29.73
C ALA A 166 -16.46 29.98 28.72
N VAL A 167 -16.24 31.22 29.16
CA VAL A 167 -16.02 32.36 28.27
C VAL A 167 -14.79 31.97 27.47
N ILE A 168 -15.01 31.33 26.32
CA ILE A 168 -13.99 31.26 25.28
C ILE A 168 -13.85 32.72 24.87
N GLU A 169 -12.79 33.37 25.35
CA GLU A 169 -12.39 34.68 24.86
C GLU A 169 -12.00 34.51 23.40
N ILE A 170 -12.99 34.66 22.50
CA ILE A 170 -12.75 34.72 21.07
C ILE A 170 -11.97 36.01 20.83
N PRO A 171 -10.73 35.95 20.32
CA PRO A 171 -9.98 37.14 19.94
C PRO A 171 -10.83 38.02 19.02
N ASP A 172 -10.85 39.35 19.23
CA ASP A 172 -11.72 40.27 18.49
C ASP A 172 -11.52 40.22 16.97
N GLU A 173 -10.35 39.77 16.52
CA GLU A 173 -10.01 39.50 15.13
C GLU A 173 -10.90 38.40 14.50
N LEU A 174 -11.23 37.36 15.27
CA LEU A 174 -12.06 36.24 14.83
C LEU A 174 -13.56 36.52 14.97
N ARG A 175 -13.97 37.52 15.78
CA ARG A 175 -15.37 37.97 15.84
C ARG A 175 -15.81 38.73 14.59
N ARG A 176 -14.87 39.37 13.88
CA ARG A 176 -15.15 40.12 12.66
C ARG A 176 -14.93 39.30 11.39
N ALA A 177 -14.35 38.11 11.51
CA ALA A 177 -14.21 37.21 10.38
C ALA A 177 -15.59 36.69 9.98
N PRO A 178 -16.00 36.84 8.71
CA PRO A 178 -17.23 36.24 8.23
C PRO A 178 -17.16 34.71 8.39
N SER A 179 -18.28 34.12 8.81
CA SER A 179 -18.39 32.67 8.93
C SER A 179 -17.99 32.00 7.61
N PRO A 180 -17.04 31.02 7.63
CA PRO A 180 -16.60 30.33 6.43
C PRO A 180 -17.71 29.46 5.80
N SER A 181 -18.85 29.28 6.46
CA SER A 181 -20.01 28.52 5.97
C SER A 181 -21.15 29.40 5.45
N GLY A 182 -20.96 30.72 5.32
CA GLY A 182 -21.97 31.63 4.80
C GLY A 182 -22.01 31.64 3.26
N VAL A 183 -23.17 31.35 2.68
CA VAL A 183 -23.46 31.56 1.26
C VAL A 183 -23.24 33.04 0.93
N PHE A 184 -22.25 33.34 0.11
CA PHE A 184 -21.96 34.72 -0.31
C PHE A 184 -23.08 35.23 -1.24
N GLN A 185 -23.72 36.34 -0.88
CA GLN A 185 -24.49 37.12 -1.84
C GLN A 185 -23.51 37.82 -2.79
N ILE A 186 -23.65 37.55 -4.09
CA ILE A 186 -22.96 38.28 -5.15
C ILE A 186 -23.45 39.74 -5.10
N PRO A 187 -22.56 40.75 -5.00
CA PRO A 187 -22.98 42.14 -4.96
C PRO A 187 -23.68 42.54 -6.25
N THR A 188 -24.99 42.79 -6.21
CA THR A 188 -25.78 43.36 -7.32
C THR A 188 -25.85 44.88 -7.21
N GLY A 189 -24.69 45.54 -7.10
CA GLY A 189 -24.58 46.99 -7.04
C GLY A 189 -23.55 47.51 -8.06
N PRO A 190 -23.77 48.67 -8.67
CA PRO A 190 -22.79 49.28 -9.55
C PRO A 190 -21.53 49.68 -8.76
N PRO A 191 -20.33 49.64 -9.37
CA PRO A 191 -19.09 49.95 -8.67
C PRO A 191 -19.07 51.41 -8.20
N PRO A 192 -18.47 51.70 -7.02
CA PRO A 192 -18.52 53.02 -6.41
C PRO A 192 -17.69 54.06 -7.17
N THR A 193 -18.23 55.28 -7.26
CA THR A 193 -17.49 56.54 -7.49
C THR A 193 -17.37 57.31 -6.19
#